data_AF-M2XPY8-F1
#
_entry.id   AF-M2XPY8-F1
#
_cell.length_a   1.000
_cell.length_b   1.000
_cell.length_c   1.000
_cell.angle_alpha   90.00
_cell.angle_beta   90.00
_cell.angle_gamma   90.00
#
_symmetry.space_group_name_H-M   'P 1'
#
loop_
_entity.id
_entity.type
_entity.pdbx_description
1 polymer ?
#
loop_
_entity_poly.entity_id
_entity_poly.type
_entity_poly.pdbx_seq_one_letter_code
_entity_poly.pdbx_strand_id
1 'polypeptide(L)'
;MLPGFPDVTNVTIAKVDGSRWKLLRRRFFVSGFPSFFLVKETQVYRFLGSHRASHMRSFIVNLTDAEELPKGLFENPLSVFWKTLSRLEDMYLKSAKWTIHSGLPVYGIAWITCVLLIVMLMTVGCLLNVVGNFRASKRTHRIRKID
;
A
#
# COMPACT_ATOMS: atom_id res chain seq x y z
N MET A 1 39.92 10.43 2.95
CA MET A 1 39.52 9.08 2.48
C MET A 1 39.77 8.12 3.64
N LEU A 2 38.78 7.33 4.05
CA LEU A 2 38.94 6.33 5.11
C LEU A 2 39.25 4.97 4.45
N PRO A 3 40.33 4.27 4.86
CA PRO A 3 40.72 3.00 4.25
C PRO A 3 39.77 1.87 4.69
N GLY A 4 39.37 1.01 3.74
CA GLY A 4 38.69 -0.26 4.04
C GLY A 4 37.28 -0.47 3.47
N PHE A 5 36.77 0.41 2.60
CA PHE A 5 35.44 0.25 2.00
C PHE A 5 35.50 0.15 0.47
N PRO A 6 34.77 -0.80 -0.15
CA PRO A 6 34.73 -0.95 -1.60
C PRO A 6 34.18 0.31 -2.26
N ASP A 7 34.79 0.68 -3.39
CA ASP A 7 34.48 1.91 -4.12
C ASP A 7 33.09 1.79 -4.76
N VAL A 8 32.09 2.44 -4.15
CA VAL A 8 30.71 2.53 -4.65
C VAL A 8 30.65 3.56 -5.79
N THR A 9 31.32 3.27 -6.89
CA THR A 9 31.53 4.22 -8.01
C THR A 9 30.26 4.54 -8.80
N ASN A 10 29.15 3.80 -8.60
CA ASN A 10 27.90 3.96 -9.36
C ASN A 10 26.66 4.23 -8.48
N VAL A 11 26.79 5.03 -7.42
CA VAL A 11 25.64 5.43 -6.59
C VAL A 11 25.42 6.95 -6.69
N THR A 12 24.28 7.34 -7.27
CA THR A 12 23.88 8.75 -7.32
C THR A 12 22.93 9.07 -6.17
N ILE A 13 23.26 10.08 -5.37
CA ILE A 13 22.42 10.53 -4.25
C ILE A 13 21.61 11.73 -4.73
N ALA A 14 20.28 11.63 -4.66
CA ALA A 14 19.36 12.71 -4.98
C ALA A 14 18.52 13.10 -3.76
N LYS A 15 18.28 14.40 -3.59
CA LYS A 15 17.36 14.94 -2.58
C LYS A 15 16.10 15.46 -3.25
N VAL A 16 14.95 15.04 -2.74
CA VAL A 16 13.64 15.50 -3.21
C VAL A 16 12.87 16.09 -2.03
N ASP A 17 12.28 17.26 -2.23
CA ASP A 17 11.37 17.87 -1.26
C ASP A 17 9.95 17.30 -1.41
N GLY A 18 9.57 16.44 -0.47
CA GLY A 18 8.23 15.82 -0.44
C GLY A 18 7.10 16.75 -0.04
N SER A 19 7.39 17.93 0.52
CA SER A 19 6.37 18.95 0.85
C SER A 19 5.88 19.66 -0.41
N ARG A 20 6.81 19.95 -1.33
CA ARG A 20 6.51 20.56 -2.63
C ARG A 20 5.95 19.55 -3.64
N TRP A 21 6.52 18.34 -3.70
CA TRP A 21 6.16 17.32 -4.68
C TRP A 21 5.22 16.24 -4.11
N LYS A 22 3.96 16.62 -3.88
CA LYS A 22 2.92 15.73 -3.30
C LYS A 22 2.71 14.42 -4.06
N LEU A 23 2.86 14.44 -5.40
CA LEU A 23 2.71 13.24 -6.23
C LEU A 23 3.80 12.20 -5.93
N LEU A 24 5.06 12.64 -5.80
CA LEU A 24 6.17 11.76 -5.43
C LEU A 24 6.00 11.24 -4.01
N ARG A 25 5.61 12.12 -3.08
CA ARG A 25 5.32 11.72 -1.69
C ARG A 25 4.29 10.59 -1.62
N ARG A 26 3.20 10.69 -2.38
CA ARG A 26 2.16 9.65 -2.48
C ARG A 26 2.68 8.39 -3.15
N ARG A 27 3.44 8.52 -4.25
CA ARG A 27 4.00 7.38 -5.01
C ARG A 27 4.94 6.51 -4.17
N PHE A 28 5.74 7.12 -3.30
CA PHE A 28 6.67 6.41 -2.42
C PHE A 28 6.13 6.18 -0.99
N PHE A 29 4.84 6.45 -0.74
CA PHE A 29 4.19 6.35 0.57
C PHE A 29 4.98 6.97 1.73
N VAL A 30 5.49 8.17 1.52
CA VAL A 30 6.26 8.87 2.55
C VAL A 30 5.31 9.40 3.63
N SER A 31 5.17 8.64 4.72
CA SER A 31 4.39 9.03 5.90
C SER A 31 5.08 10.15 6.69
N GLY A 32 6.40 10.05 6.89
CA GLY A 32 7.21 10.99 7.65
C GLY A 32 8.58 11.28 7.01
N PHE A 33 9.13 12.43 7.35
CA PHE A 33 10.47 12.86 6.90
C PHE A 33 11.47 12.77 8.07
N PRO A 34 12.75 12.47 7.80
CA PRO A 34 13.33 12.04 6.52
C PRO A 34 13.01 10.57 6.21
N SER A 35 12.90 10.24 4.91
CA SER A 35 12.76 8.86 4.42
C SER A 35 13.79 8.63 3.31
N PHE A 36 14.49 7.50 3.35
CA PHE A 36 15.52 7.13 2.37
C PHE A 36 15.04 5.96 1.54
N PHE A 37 15.25 6.06 0.23
CA PHE A 37 14.91 5.02 -0.75
C PHE A 37 16.12 4.73 -1.61
N LEU A 38 16.36 3.45 -1.87
CA LEU A 38 17.33 2.98 -2.85
C LEU A 38 16.56 2.46 -4.05
N VAL A 39 16.81 3.07 -5.21
CA VAL A 39 16.28 2.58 -6.49
C VAL A 39 17.39 1.80 -7.16
N LYS A 40 17.21 0.49 -7.32
CA LYS A 40 18.15 -0.39 -8.00
C LYS A 40 17.40 -1.11 -9.10
N GLU A 41 17.78 -0.84 -10.35
CA GLU A 41 17.14 -1.38 -11.55
C GLU A 41 15.62 -1.08 -11.59
N THR A 42 14.80 -2.08 -11.31
CA THR A 42 13.32 -2.03 -11.32
C THR A 42 12.71 -2.09 -9.93
N GLN A 43 13.55 -2.12 -8.89
CA GLN A 43 13.13 -2.32 -7.51
C GLN A 43 13.44 -1.08 -6.68
N VAL A 44 12.51 -0.78 -5.77
CA VAL A 44 12.64 0.32 -4.82
C VAL A 44 12.64 -0.27 -3.43
N TYR A 45 13.71 0.01 -2.69
CA TYR A 45 13.90 -0.42 -1.32
C TYR A 45 13.77 0.78 -0.39
N ARG A 46 13.01 0.64 0.68
CA ARG A 46 12.94 1.62 1.76
C ARG A 46 13.93 1.25 2.86
N PHE A 47 14.69 2.23 3.31
CA PHE A 47 15.58 2.05 4.46
C PHE A 47 14.78 2.18 5.77
N LEU A 48 14.88 1.17 6.64
CA LEU A 48 14.25 1.14 7.96
C LEU A 48 15.27 1.24 9.11
N GLY A 49 16.57 1.27 8.80
CA GLY A 49 17.65 1.26 9.79
C GLY A 49 17.92 2.61 10.47
N SER A 50 18.91 2.60 11.36
CA SER A 50 19.37 3.82 12.05
C SER A 50 19.98 4.82 11.06
N HIS A 51 19.72 6.13 11.23
CA HIS A 51 20.23 7.21 10.37
C HIS A 51 21.75 7.48 10.53
N ARG A 52 22.51 6.52 11.06
CA ARG A 52 23.97 6.61 11.17
C ARG A 52 24.61 6.28 9.82
N ALA A 53 25.72 6.97 9.52
CA ALA A 53 26.43 6.80 8.25
C ALA A 53 26.90 5.36 8.00
N SER A 54 27.23 4.59 9.05
CA SER A 54 27.61 3.18 8.94
C SER A 54 26.47 2.30 8.41
N HIS A 55 25.28 2.43 8.98
CA HIS A 55 24.10 1.66 8.58
C HIS A 55 23.62 2.05 7.18
N MET A 56 23.70 3.33 6.82
CA MET A 56 23.29 3.78 5.49
C MET A 56 24.25 3.25 4.41
N ARG A 57 25.55 3.13 4.71
CA ARG A 57 26.51 2.49 3.81
C ARG A 57 26.24 1.00 3.66
N SER A 58 25.99 0.28 4.75
CA SER A 58 25.66 -1.15 4.67
C SER A 58 24.37 -1.40 3.89
N PHE A 59 23.39 -0.52 4.00
CA PHE A 59 22.18 -0.58 3.17
C PHE A 59 22.46 -0.40 1.68
N ILE A 60 23.30 0.56 1.30
CA ILE A 60 23.64 0.79 -0.11
C ILE A 60 24.39 -0.40 -0.72
N VAL A 61 25.32 -0.99 0.03
CA VAL A 61 26.20 -2.07 -0.47
C VAL A 61 25.54 -3.44 -0.36
N ASN A 62 24.94 -3.74 0.80
CA ASN A 62 24.46 -5.08 1.15
C ASN A 62 22.92 -5.19 1.23
N LEU A 63 22.17 -4.11 1.01
CA LEU A 63 20.71 -4.07 1.18
C LEU A 63 20.24 -4.55 2.58
N THR A 64 21.04 -4.33 3.62
CA THR A 64 20.62 -4.59 5.00
C THR A 64 19.57 -3.59 5.46
N ASP A 65 18.58 -4.05 6.24
CA ASP A 65 17.47 -3.23 6.76
C ASP A 65 16.59 -2.61 5.65
N ALA A 66 16.49 -3.32 4.52
CA ALA A 66 15.71 -2.93 3.34
C ALA A 66 14.33 -3.58 3.34
N GLU A 67 13.29 -2.78 3.13
CA GLU A 67 11.93 -3.25 2.83
C GLU A 67 11.65 -3.03 1.34
N GLU A 68 11.31 -4.09 0.61
CA GLU A 68 10.92 -4.01 -0.80
C GLU A 68 9.54 -3.39 -0.92
N LEU A 69 9.41 -2.28 -1.67
CA LEU A 69 8.08 -1.79 -2.01
C LEU A 69 7.47 -2.62 -3.14
N PRO A 70 6.19 -3.02 -3.05
CA PRO A 70 5.54 -3.85 -4.06
C PRO A 70 5.53 -3.15 -5.43
N LYS A 71 6.07 -3.84 -6.45
CA LYS A 71 6.29 -3.33 -7.82
C LYS A 71 5.04 -2.72 -8.47
N GLY A 72 3.87 -3.32 -8.20
CA GLY A 72 2.58 -2.86 -8.75
C GLY A 72 2.17 -1.46 -8.29
N LEU A 73 2.83 -0.88 -7.29
CA LEU A 73 2.60 0.50 -6.88
C LEU A 73 3.22 1.52 -7.85
N PHE A 74 4.36 1.19 -8.45
CA PHE A 74 5.12 2.13 -9.28
C PHE A 74 4.70 2.13 -10.74
N GLU A 75 4.10 1.04 -11.21
CA GLU A 75 3.75 0.86 -12.62
C GLU A 75 2.59 1.76 -13.07
N ASN A 76 1.72 2.24 -12.17
CA ASN A 76 0.65 3.18 -12.53
C ASN A 76 0.29 4.16 -11.39
N PRO A 77 0.94 5.33 -11.30
CA PRO A 77 0.59 6.38 -10.33
C PRO A 77 -0.82 6.98 -10.56
N LEU A 78 -1.45 6.63 -11.68
CA LEU A 78 -2.81 6.99 -12.09
C LEU A 78 -3.77 5.81 -12.11
N SER A 79 -3.40 4.67 -11.50
CA SER A 79 -4.33 3.57 -11.30
C SER A 79 -5.63 4.12 -10.71
N VAL A 80 -6.75 3.81 -11.36
CA VAL A 80 -8.09 4.24 -10.95
C VAL A 80 -8.30 3.91 -9.47
N PHE A 81 -7.69 2.83 -8.97
CA PHE A 81 -7.66 2.47 -7.57
C PHE A 81 -7.16 3.62 -6.66
N TRP A 82 -6.02 4.24 -6.96
CA TRP A 82 -5.48 5.34 -6.14
C TRP A 82 -6.26 6.64 -6.30
N LYS A 83 -6.79 6.92 -7.51
CA LYS A 83 -7.67 8.08 -7.73
C LYS A 83 -9.00 7.93 -6.98
N THR A 84 -9.49 6.69 -6.86
CA THR A 84 -10.74 6.39 -6.15
C THR A 84 -10.51 6.37 -4.64
N LEU A 85 -9.41 5.76 -4.18
CA LEU A 85 -9.06 5.72 -2.76
C LEU A 85 -8.72 7.11 -2.21
N SER A 86 -7.95 7.92 -2.94
CA SER A 86 -7.67 9.30 -2.50
C SER A 86 -8.92 10.18 -2.49
N ARG A 87 -9.87 9.97 -3.41
CA ARG A 87 -11.19 10.64 -3.36
C ARG A 87 -12.03 10.20 -2.16
N LEU A 88 -11.99 8.92 -1.80
CA LEU A 88 -12.68 8.41 -0.60
C LEU A 88 -12.07 8.98 0.69
N GLU A 89 -10.75 9.07 0.78
CA GLU A 89 -10.06 9.68 1.93
C GLU A 89 -10.40 11.17 2.06
N ASP A 90 -10.37 11.91 0.94
CA ASP A 90 -10.78 13.32 0.92
C ASP A 90 -12.27 13.49 1.29
N MET A 91 -13.14 12.56 0.88
CA MET A 91 -14.56 12.55 1.28
C MET A 91 -14.73 12.25 2.77
N TYR A 92 -14.00 11.30 3.32
CA TYR A 92 -14.06 10.92 4.74
C TYR A 92 -13.57 12.06 5.66
N LEU A 93 -12.45 12.70 5.32
CA LEU A 93 -11.93 13.84 6.06
C LEU A 93 -12.85 15.06 5.95
N LYS A 94 -13.42 15.30 4.76
CA LYS A 94 -14.39 16.39 4.54
C LYS A 94 -15.70 16.13 5.27
N SER A 95 -16.19 14.89 5.32
CA SER A 95 -17.35 14.52 6.14
C SER A 95 -17.04 14.68 7.63
N ALA A 96 -15.88 14.23 8.11
CA ALA A 96 -15.48 14.40 9.52
C ALA A 96 -15.40 15.87 9.92
N LYS A 97 -14.86 16.73 9.05
CA LYS A 97 -14.79 18.18 9.27
C LYS A 97 -16.17 18.85 9.26
N TRP A 98 -17.10 18.39 8.42
CA TRP A 98 -18.48 18.87 8.43
C TRP A 98 -19.21 18.45 9.70
N THR A 99 -19.04 17.20 10.16
CA THR A 99 -19.65 16.68 11.40
C THR A 99 -19.21 17.44 12.65
N ILE A 100 -17.93 17.87 12.71
CA ILE A 100 -17.42 18.70 13.81
C ILE A 100 -18.08 20.09 13.82
N HIS A 101 -18.48 20.61 12.65
CA HIS A 101 -19.09 21.93 12.54
C HIS A 101 -20.62 21.91 12.68
N SER A 102 -21.28 20.79 12.35
CA SER A 102 -22.74 20.64 12.40
C SER A 102 -23.27 20.05 13.71
N GLY A 103 -22.41 19.60 14.63
CA GLY A 103 -22.81 19.08 15.94
C GLY A 103 -23.65 17.78 15.88
N LEU A 104 -23.72 17.11 14.72
CA LEU A 104 -24.43 15.84 14.58
C LEU A 104 -23.65 14.69 15.24
N PRO A 105 -24.32 13.74 15.90
CA PRO A 105 -23.66 12.62 16.56
C PRO A 105 -22.97 11.72 15.52
N VAL A 106 -21.63 11.69 15.59
CA VAL A 106 -20.73 10.84 14.78
C VAL A 106 -21.18 9.36 14.74
N TYR A 107 -21.88 8.92 15.78
CA TYR A 107 -22.47 7.59 15.91
C TYR A 107 -23.40 7.20 14.75
N GLY A 108 -24.18 8.14 14.19
CA GLY A 108 -25.13 7.82 13.12
C GLY A 108 -24.43 7.40 11.82
N ILE A 109 -23.38 8.12 11.43
CA ILE A 109 -22.61 7.83 10.22
C ILE A 109 -21.81 6.53 10.40
N ALA A 110 -21.18 6.36 11.58
CA ALA A 110 -20.47 5.14 11.91
C ALA A 110 -21.38 3.91 11.82
N TRP A 111 -22.62 4.02 12.34
CA TRP A 111 -23.60 2.95 12.29
C TRP A 111 -24.01 2.59 10.86
N ILE A 112 -24.30 3.60 10.02
CA ILE A 112 -24.64 3.39 8.59
C ILE A 112 -23.49 2.69 7.85
N THR A 113 -22.25 3.13 8.07
CA THR A 113 -21.08 2.50 7.43
C THR A 113 -20.87 1.07 7.91
N CYS A 114 -21.11 0.78 9.20
CA CYS A 114 -20.98 -0.55 9.76
C CYS A 114 -22.05 -1.52 9.20
N VAL A 115 -23.30 -1.05 9.08
CA VAL A 115 -24.40 -1.82 8.48
C VAL A 115 -24.10 -2.13 7.00
N LEU A 116 -23.64 -1.15 6.22
CA LEU A 116 -23.25 -1.36 4.83
C LEU A 116 -22.13 -2.40 4.68
N LEU A 117 -21.15 -2.38 5.57
CA LEU A 117 -20.02 -3.32 5.56
C LEU A 117 -20.48 -4.75 5.89
N ILE A 118 -21.37 -4.92 6.86
CA ILE A 118 -21.97 -6.22 7.21
C ILE A 118 -22.77 -6.78 6.02
N VAL A 119 -23.59 -5.97 5.35
CA VAL A 119 -24.36 -6.38 4.18
C VAL A 119 -23.44 -6.81 3.03
N MET A 120 -22.35 -6.07 2.79
CA MET A 120 -21.34 -6.45 1.79
C MET A 120 -20.67 -7.79 2.13
N LEU A 121 -20.31 -8.02 3.39
CA LEU A 121 -19.72 -9.30 3.81
C LEU A 121 -20.71 -10.47 3.66
N MET A 122 -21.99 -10.26 3.99
CA MET A 122 -23.02 -11.29 3.83
C MET A 122 -23.26 -11.66 2.35
N THR A 123 -23.36 -10.67 1.46
CA THR A 123 -23.55 -10.93 0.03
C THR A 123 -22.38 -11.70 -0.58
N VAL A 124 -21.14 -11.35 -0.22
CA VAL A 124 -19.94 -12.07 -0.65
C VAL A 124 -19.90 -13.49 -0.09
N GLY A 125 -20.22 -13.67 1.20
CA GLY A 125 -20.28 -14.99 1.83
C GLY A 125 -21.32 -15.92 1.17
N CYS A 126 -22.51 -15.38 0.87
CA CYS A 126 -23.53 -16.11 0.12
C CYS A 126 -23.04 -16.50 -1.28
N LEU A 127 -22.39 -15.58 -1.99
CA LEU A 127 -21.85 -15.86 -3.33
C LEU A 127 -20.81 -16.99 -3.30
N LEU A 128 -19.88 -16.94 -2.34
CA LEU A 128 -18.83 -17.95 -2.18
C LEU A 128 -19.42 -19.33 -1.82
N ASN A 129 -20.44 -19.37 -0.97
CA ASN A 129 -21.11 -20.62 -0.61
C ASN A 129 -21.82 -21.25 -1.83
N VAL A 130 -22.54 -20.43 -2.62
CA VAL A 130 -23.20 -20.88 -3.85
C VAL A 130 -22.17 -21.42 -4.86
N VAL A 131 -21.08 -20.69 -5.11
CA VAL A 131 -20.02 -21.13 -6.02
C VAL A 131 -19.34 -22.43 -5.54
N GLY A 132 -19.11 -22.56 -4.22
CA GLY A 132 -18.58 -23.77 -3.61
C GLY A 132 -19.47 -24.99 -3.87
N ASN A 133 -20.79 -24.84 -3.69
CA ASN A 133 -21.75 -25.92 -3.87
C ASN A 133 -21.89 -26.34 -5.35
N PHE A 134 -21.86 -25.38 -6.28
CA PHE A 134 -21.80 -25.66 -7.72
C PHE A 134 -20.53 -26.42 -8.13
N ARG A 135 -19.39 -26.11 -7.50
CA ARG A 135 -18.11 -26.78 -7.78
C ARG A 135 -18.08 -28.22 -7.24
N ALA A 136 -18.73 -28.48 -6.11
CA ALA A 136 -18.91 -29.82 -5.55
C ALA A 136 -19.84 -30.67 -6.44
N SER A 137 -20.96 -30.12 -6.92
CA SER A 137 -21.93 -30.80 -7.78
C SER A 137 -21.35 -31.23 -9.14
N LYS A 138 -20.51 -30.40 -9.78
CA LYS A 138 -19.83 -30.78 -11.03
C LYS A 138 -18.83 -31.94 -10.86
N ARG A 139 -18.32 -32.17 -9.65
CA ARG A 139 -17.33 -33.23 -9.38
C ARG A 139 -17.99 -34.60 -9.26
N THR A 140 -19.17 -34.69 -8.65
CA THR A 140 -19.96 -35.94 -8.53
C THR A 140 -20.57 -36.40 -9.85
N HIS A 141 -20.94 -35.49 -10.76
CA HIS A 141 -21.41 -35.87 -12.09
C HIS A 141 -20.32 -36.39 -13.04
N ARG A 142 -19.04 -36.09 -12.79
CA ARG A 142 -17.92 -36.57 -13.61
C ARG A 142 -17.52 -38.00 -13.25
N ILE A 143 -17.62 -38.38 -11.98
CA ILE A 143 -17.27 -39.73 -11.49
C ILE A 143 -18.26 -40.78 -12.01
N ARG A 144 -19.55 -40.44 -12.08
CA ARG A 144 -20.62 -41.34 -12.55
C ARG A 144 -20.64 -41.65 -14.06
N LYS A 145 -19.73 -41.06 -14.86
CA LYS A 145 -19.62 -41.30 -16.32
C LYS A 145 -18.44 -42.23 -16.69
N ILE A 146 -17.69 -42.70 -15.69
CA ILE A 146 -16.47 -43.51 -15.89
C ILE A 146 -16.72 -44.97 -15.47
N ASP A 147 -17.87 -45.25 -14.86
CA ASP A 147 -18.41 -46.60 -14.62
C ASP A 147 -19.51 -46.91 -15.64
#